data_AF-A0A961AY48-F1
#
_entry.id   AF-A0A961AY48-F1
#
_cell.length_a   1.000
_cell.length_b   1.000
_cell.length_c   1.000
_cell.angle_alpha   90.00
_cell.angle_beta   90.00
_cell.angle_gamma   90.00
#
_symmetry.space_group_name_H-M   'P 1'
#
loop_
_entity.id
_entity.type
_entity.pdbx_description
1 polymer ?
#
loop_
_entity_poly.entity_id
_entity_poly.type
_entity_poly.pdbx_seq_one_letter_code
_entity_poly.pdbx_strand_id
1 'polypeptide(L)'
;MEIPYEVTARRDTGLYNAKIGIWLFLASEVMLFGGLFSAYVFLRVGVDPAQGDLPWPTSVQKVWIGFANTLVLIASSVFVVLSWVELKQRNWRKFQFWMGLVIACAATFMVLKSIEYKAKFTHTGIVLTDGSVIEGEVIGKTNRIEFEADSVTVNLLGGVPGFVGSVYKKEKEDGDHGEAHGGHGEVEWEKASLPGFTDASGQEVGNFKSWFLAERAKVKNTLAANKRAARNGKETVKVETSATLKAKEPFTVLADPHFTVAHGADSLAFRDVVTLNGKLVNDTVSIHLHEVDLQMVPFENQKDAQVWTLVNNEAAKTEWFEHRNHARDHIKPYYDKRGLDIPRKKLQDRHVSLQAVHLEGEGEHAGVIEVPRDAIRFISNHGPRYNVYYAIYFTMTGLHGLHVLGGALVLAYMMFFGKKLYLKNPEHMANRVEVGGLFWHFVDLVWIFLFPIMYLF
;
A
#
# COMPACT_ATOMS: atom_id res chain seq x y z
N MET A 1 -20.82 -43.66 14.39
CA MET A 1 -21.22 -42.89 15.57
C MET A 1 -22.20 -41.83 15.08
N GLU A 2 -23.47 -41.89 15.48
CA GLU A 2 -24.44 -40.83 15.18
C GLU A 2 -24.25 -39.70 16.19
N ILE A 3 -24.03 -38.48 15.71
CA ILE A 3 -23.87 -37.31 16.57
C ILE A 3 -25.29 -36.84 16.95
N PRO A 4 -25.63 -36.73 18.25
CA PRO A 4 -26.97 -36.34 18.66
C PRO A 4 -27.26 -34.85 18.34
N TYR A 5 -28.52 -34.52 18.10
CA TYR A 5 -29.02 -33.15 17.85
C TYR A 5 -28.44 -32.45 16.60
N GLU A 6 -28.17 -33.21 15.54
CA GLU A 6 -27.82 -32.66 14.21
C GLU A 6 -29.03 -32.11 13.45
N VAL A 7 -30.20 -32.73 13.63
CA VAL A 7 -31.45 -32.37 12.93
C VAL A 7 -32.56 -32.04 13.92
N THR A 8 -32.60 -32.75 15.04
CA THR A 8 -33.57 -32.52 16.10
C THR A 8 -33.11 -31.39 17.03
N ALA A 9 -34.04 -30.50 17.34
CA ALA A 9 -33.83 -29.48 18.35
C ALA A 9 -33.61 -30.12 19.74
N ARG A 10 -32.72 -29.53 20.54
CA ARG A 10 -32.60 -29.92 21.95
C ARG A 10 -33.83 -29.46 22.72
N ARG A 11 -34.21 -30.22 23.75
CA ARG A 11 -35.40 -29.93 24.57
C ARG A 11 -35.26 -28.67 25.43
N ASP A 12 -34.04 -28.33 25.81
CA ASP A 12 -33.70 -27.20 26.68
C ASP A 12 -33.70 -25.86 25.91
N THR A 13 -33.09 -25.84 24.72
CA THR A 13 -32.81 -24.61 23.95
C THR A 13 -33.71 -24.45 22.73
N GLY A 14 -34.39 -25.51 22.28
CA GLY A 14 -35.17 -25.50 21.05
C GLY A 14 -34.33 -25.40 19.76
N LEU A 15 -33.00 -25.51 19.86
CA LEU A 15 -32.06 -25.38 18.74
C LEU A 15 -31.24 -26.67 18.57
N TYR A 16 -30.79 -26.92 17.34
CA TYR A 16 -29.83 -27.99 17.04
C TYR A 16 -28.39 -27.49 17.22
N ASN A 17 -27.43 -28.41 17.40
CA ASN A 17 -26.06 -28.07 17.84
C ASN A 17 -25.37 -27.05 16.93
N ALA A 18 -25.46 -27.24 15.61
CA ALA A 18 -24.82 -26.34 14.65
C ALA A 18 -25.39 -24.92 14.70
N LYS A 19 -26.68 -24.76 15.02
CA LYS A 19 -27.32 -23.44 15.15
C LYS A 19 -26.82 -22.68 16.38
N ILE A 20 -26.61 -23.37 17.51
CA ILE A 20 -25.99 -22.77 18.69
C ILE A 20 -24.54 -22.38 18.40
N GLY A 21 -23.78 -23.30 17.76
CA GLY A 21 -22.39 -23.06 17.40
C GLY A 21 -22.22 -21.84 16.50
N ILE A 22 -23.07 -21.67 15.48
CA ILE A 22 -22.98 -20.50 14.61
C ILE A 22 -23.34 -19.21 15.33
N TRP A 23 -24.34 -19.20 16.22
CA TRP A 23 -24.66 -17.99 17.00
C TRP A 23 -23.49 -17.54 17.88
N LEU A 24 -22.80 -18.48 18.54
CA LEU A 24 -21.61 -18.17 19.34
C LEU A 24 -20.47 -17.63 18.48
N PHE A 25 -20.24 -18.24 17.31
CA PHE A 25 -19.24 -17.76 16.36
C PHE A 25 -19.58 -16.36 15.83
N LEU A 26 -20.85 -16.10 15.48
CA LEU A 26 -21.30 -14.78 15.05
C LEU A 26 -21.13 -13.73 16.14
N ALA A 27 -21.36 -14.09 17.41
CA ALA A 27 -21.13 -13.18 18.53
C ALA A 27 -19.65 -12.77 18.64
N SER A 28 -18.70 -13.70 18.43
CA SER A 28 -17.27 -13.34 18.42
C SER A 28 -16.90 -12.45 17.24
N GLU A 29 -17.50 -12.66 16.07
CA GLU A 29 -17.26 -11.79 14.90
C GLU A 29 -17.81 -10.38 15.10
N VAL A 30 -18.98 -10.23 15.74
CA VAL A 30 -19.52 -8.91 16.12
C VAL A 30 -18.52 -8.18 17.03
N MET A 31 -17.89 -8.87 17.98
CA MET A 31 -16.89 -8.27 18.86
C MET A 31 -15.63 -7.86 18.09
N LEU A 32 -15.16 -8.71 17.16
CA LEU A 32 -13.99 -8.44 16.32
C LEU A 32 -14.20 -7.18 15.46
N PHE A 33 -15.27 -7.13 14.67
CA PHE A 33 -15.58 -5.97 13.82
C PHE A 33 -15.97 -4.75 14.64
N GLY A 34 -16.66 -4.91 15.77
CA GLY A 34 -16.99 -3.81 16.69
C GLY A 34 -15.74 -3.10 17.24
N GLY A 35 -14.69 -3.87 17.58
CA GLY A 35 -13.39 -3.33 17.97
C GLY A 35 -12.70 -2.55 16.84
N LEU A 36 -12.69 -3.10 15.63
CA LEU A 36 -12.11 -2.45 14.45
C LEU A 36 -12.85 -1.17 14.05
N PHE A 37 -14.19 -1.18 14.05
CA PHE A 37 -15.00 0.01 13.79
C PHE A 37 -14.77 1.10 14.83
N SER A 38 -14.68 0.73 16.10
CA SER A 38 -14.36 1.67 17.18
C SER A 38 -12.98 2.30 16.98
N ALA A 39 -11.97 1.49 16.67
CA ALA A 39 -10.62 1.97 16.37
C ALA A 39 -10.60 2.97 15.21
N TYR A 40 -11.35 2.70 14.13
CA TYR A 40 -11.48 3.64 13.01
C TYR A 40 -12.08 4.98 13.44
N VAL A 41 -13.19 4.96 14.18
CA VAL A 41 -13.83 6.18 14.67
C VAL A 41 -12.88 6.99 15.56
N PHE A 42 -12.16 6.33 16.47
CA PHE A 42 -11.17 7.00 17.34
C PHE A 42 -10.04 7.64 16.53
N LEU A 43 -9.43 6.89 15.59
CA LEU A 43 -8.36 7.41 14.75
C LEU A 43 -8.82 8.61 13.94
N ARG A 44 -10.02 8.54 13.38
CA ARG A 44 -10.59 9.60 12.56
C ARG A 44 -10.92 10.87 13.35
N VAL A 45 -11.57 10.73 14.51
CA VAL A 45 -11.97 11.88 15.33
C VAL A 45 -10.74 12.56 15.95
N GLY A 46 -9.66 11.79 16.16
CA GLY A 46 -8.41 12.29 16.72
C GLY A 46 -7.55 13.14 15.78
N VAL A 47 -7.79 13.13 14.46
CA VAL A 47 -7.00 13.93 13.51
C VAL A 47 -7.41 15.40 13.56
N ASP A 48 -6.44 16.27 13.85
CA ASP A 48 -6.61 17.73 13.81
C ASP A 48 -5.61 18.38 12.82
N PRO A 49 -6.05 18.67 11.58
CA PRO A 49 -5.19 19.35 10.60
C PRO A 49 -4.68 20.71 11.09
N ALA A 50 -5.35 21.35 12.06
CA ALA A 50 -4.90 22.62 12.62
C ALA A 50 -3.63 22.48 13.49
N GLN A 51 -3.31 21.28 13.97
CA GLN A 51 -2.10 20.96 14.73
C GLN A 51 -0.94 20.47 13.84
N GLY A 52 -1.14 20.45 12.51
CA GLY A 52 -0.15 19.98 11.54
C GLY A 52 -0.22 18.48 11.26
N ASP A 53 -1.26 17.79 11.75
CA ASP A 53 -1.53 16.40 11.37
C ASP A 53 -1.93 16.30 9.90
N LEU A 54 -1.54 15.22 9.22
CA LEU A 54 -2.01 14.93 7.88
C LEU A 54 -3.55 14.77 7.90
N PRO A 55 -4.29 15.39 6.97
CA PRO A 55 -5.73 15.30 6.95
C PRO A 55 -6.15 13.84 6.75
N TRP A 56 -7.22 13.44 7.44
CA TRP A 56 -7.80 12.11 7.22
C TRP A 56 -8.28 12.05 5.76
N PRO A 57 -7.84 11.07 4.96
CA PRO A 57 -8.28 10.95 3.57
C PRO A 57 -9.80 10.79 3.56
N THR A 58 -10.49 11.81 3.07
CA THR A 58 -11.96 11.80 2.98
C THR A 58 -12.32 11.48 1.54
N SER A 59 -13.22 10.50 1.36
CA SER A 59 -13.82 10.13 0.07
C SER A 59 -12.85 9.88 -1.09
N VAL A 60 -11.70 9.29 -0.76
CA VAL A 60 -10.83 8.60 -1.72
C VAL A 60 -11.54 7.43 -2.42
N GLN A 61 -12.66 6.96 -1.86
CA GLN A 61 -13.35 5.79 -2.34
C GLN A 61 -14.41 6.16 -3.38
N LYS A 62 -14.50 5.36 -4.45
CA LYS A 62 -15.54 5.52 -5.48
C LYS A 62 -16.88 5.05 -4.92
N VAL A 63 -17.66 5.99 -4.36
CA VAL A 63 -18.94 5.72 -3.66
C VAL A 63 -19.87 4.84 -4.50
N TRP A 64 -19.96 5.08 -5.81
CA TRP A 64 -20.83 4.31 -6.71
C TRP A 64 -20.45 2.82 -6.79
N ILE A 65 -19.14 2.50 -6.84
CA ILE A 65 -18.65 1.11 -6.88
C ILE A 65 -18.95 0.42 -5.54
N GLY A 66 -18.74 1.14 -4.43
CA GLY A 66 -19.12 0.65 -3.10
C GLY A 66 -20.62 0.39 -2.99
N PHE A 67 -21.45 1.31 -3.50
CA PHE A 67 -22.91 1.19 -3.50
C PHE A 67 -23.39 0.00 -4.35
N ALA A 68 -22.85 -0.16 -5.56
CA ALA A 68 -23.15 -1.30 -6.42
C ALA A 68 -22.81 -2.63 -5.73
N ASN A 69 -21.66 -2.70 -5.05
CA ASN A 69 -21.27 -3.88 -4.25
C ASN A 69 -22.27 -4.17 -3.12
N THR A 70 -22.74 -3.12 -2.43
CA THR A 70 -23.77 -3.27 -1.39
C THR A 70 -25.06 -3.86 -1.95
N LEU A 71 -25.51 -3.42 -3.12
CA LEU A 71 -26.70 -3.99 -3.78
C LEU A 71 -26.49 -5.46 -4.16
N VAL A 72 -25.30 -5.81 -4.66
CA VAL A 72 -24.94 -7.20 -5.02
C VAL A 72 -25.01 -8.11 -3.79
N LEU A 73 -24.47 -7.67 -2.65
CA LEU A 73 -24.51 -8.46 -1.42
C LEU A 73 -25.93 -8.59 -0.85
N ILE A 74 -26.71 -7.52 -0.80
CA ILE A 74 -28.11 -7.58 -0.35
C ILE A 74 -28.93 -8.54 -1.24
N ALA A 75 -28.75 -8.48 -2.56
CA ALA A 75 -29.38 -9.42 -3.47
C ALA A 75 -28.95 -10.88 -3.20
N SER A 76 -27.66 -11.09 -2.92
CA SER A 76 -27.12 -12.42 -2.60
C SER A 76 -27.77 -13.03 -1.35
N SER A 77 -28.03 -12.21 -0.31
CA SER A 77 -28.79 -12.62 0.88
C SER A 77 -30.18 -13.15 0.51
N VAL A 78 -30.91 -12.45 -0.36
CA VAL A 78 -32.22 -12.93 -0.82
C VAL A 78 -32.11 -14.29 -1.52
N PHE A 79 -31.10 -14.45 -2.37
CA PHE A 79 -30.87 -15.72 -3.08
C PHE A 79 -30.52 -16.88 -2.14
N VAL A 80 -29.79 -16.64 -1.04
CA VAL A 80 -29.55 -17.66 0.00
C VAL A 80 -30.87 -18.15 0.59
N VAL A 81 -31.78 -17.25 0.97
CA VAL A 81 -33.09 -17.62 1.52
C VAL A 81 -33.90 -18.41 0.50
N LEU A 82 -33.95 -17.96 -0.76
CA LEU A 82 -34.65 -18.68 -1.83
C LEU A 82 -34.05 -20.08 -2.06
N SER A 83 -32.73 -20.22 -1.99
CA SER A 83 -32.07 -21.53 -2.10
C SER A 83 -32.50 -22.49 -0.98
N TRP A 84 -32.63 -21.98 0.24
CA TRP A 84 -33.08 -22.75 1.41
C TRP A 84 -34.55 -23.15 1.29
N VAL A 85 -35.42 -22.24 0.83
CA VAL A 85 -36.83 -22.54 0.57
C VAL A 85 -36.98 -23.67 -0.44
N GLU A 86 -36.20 -23.65 -1.52
CA GLU A 86 -36.24 -24.70 -2.54
C GLU A 86 -35.74 -26.06 -2.01
N LEU A 87 -34.78 -26.07 -1.06
CA LEU A 87 -34.42 -27.30 -0.36
C LEU A 87 -35.58 -27.85 0.48
N LYS A 88 -36.32 -26.98 1.18
CA LYS A 88 -37.52 -27.38 1.94
C LYS A 88 -38.62 -27.91 1.02
N GLN A 89 -38.76 -27.34 -0.17
CA GLN A 89 -39.68 -27.82 -1.23
C GLN A 89 -39.17 -29.06 -1.98
N ARG A 90 -38.02 -29.63 -1.60
CA ARG A 90 -37.42 -30.83 -2.22
C ARG A 90 -37.02 -30.62 -3.70
N ASN A 91 -36.66 -29.39 -4.07
CA ASN A 91 -36.25 -29.01 -5.42
C ASN A 91 -34.73 -28.78 -5.51
N TRP A 92 -33.95 -29.86 -5.64
CA TRP A 92 -32.48 -29.79 -5.71
C TRP A 92 -31.95 -28.92 -6.86
N ARG A 93 -32.56 -28.99 -8.06
CA ARG A 93 -32.12 -28.21 -9.23
C ARG A 93 -32.28 -26.71 -9.00
N LYS A 94 -33.40 -26.28 -8.41
CA LYS A 94 -33.65 -24.87 -8.10
C LYS A 94 -32.76 -24.37 -6.96
N PHE A 95 -32.50 -25.22 -5.95
CA PHE A 95 -31.47 -24.93 -4.95
C PHE A 95 -30.12 -24.62 -5.61
N GLN A 96 -29.66 -25.47 -6.54
CA GLN A 96 -28.38 -25.24 -7.23
C GLN A 96 -28.39 -23.96 -8.07
N PHE A 97 -29.52 -23.63 -8.71
CA PHE A 97 -29.66 -22.39 -9.46
C PHE A 97 -29.49 -21.16 -8.56
N TRP A 98 -30.27 -21.07 -7.47
CA TRP A 98 -30.19 -19.95 -6.54
C TRP A 98 -28.82 -19.87 -5.86
N MET A 99 -28.27 -21.00 -5.44
CA MET A 99 -26.95 -21.05 -4.84
C MET A 99 -25.86 -20.64 -5.83
N GLY A 100 -25.98 -21.00 -7.11
CA GLY A 100 -25.10 -20.53 -8.17
C GLY A 100 -25.12 -19.01 -8.32
N LEU A 101 -26.28 -18.37 -8.19
CA LEU A 101 -26.40 -16.91 -8.19
C LEU A 101 -25.70 -16.27 -6.97
N VAL A 102 -25.79 -16.89 -5.78
CA VAL A 102 -25.05 -16.42 -4.58
C VAL A 102 -23.54 -16.42 -4.84
N ILE A 103 -23.01 -17.51 -5.39
CA ILE A 103 -21.58 -17.63 -5.71
C ILE A 103 -21.18 -16.62 -6.80
N ALA A 104 -22.02 -16.36 -7.80
CA ALA A 104 -21.77 -15.34 -8.82
C ALA A 104 -21.73 -13.92 -8.22
N CYS A 105 -22.64 -13.59 -7.29
CA CYS A 105 -22.62 -12.33 -6.55
C CYS A 105 -21.33 -12.19 -5.73
N ALA A 106 -20.92 -13.24 -5.01
CA ALA A 106 -19.67 -13.27 -4.25
C ALA A 106 -18.44 -13.01 -5.15
N ALA A 107 -18.36 -13.68 -6.30
CA ALA A 107 -17.30 -13.47 -7.26
C ALA A 107 -17.29 -12.04 -7.81
N THR A 108 -18.46 -11.49 -8.13
CA THR A 108 -18.62 -10.10 -8.59
C THR A 108 -18.09 -9.12 -7.56
N PHE A 109 -18.47 -9.29 -6.29
CA PHE A 109 -17.96 -8.48 -5.18
C PHE A 109 -16.43 -8.54 -5.09
N MET A 110 -15.85 -9.74 -5.12
CA MET A 110 -14.40 -9.93 -5.03
C MET A 110 -13.66 -9.29 -6.22
N VAL A 111 -14.20 -9.37 -7.43
CA VAL A 111 -13.60 -8.74 -8.62
C VAL A 111 -13.61 -7.22 -8.51
N LEU A 112 -14.77 -6.63 -8.18
CA LEU A 112 -14.90 -5.18 -8.01
C LEU A 112 -13.95 -4.66 -6.93
N LYS A 113 -13.80 -5.40 -5.82
CA LYS A 113 -12.84 -5.06 -4.77
C LYS A 113 -11.38 -5.21 -5.18
N SER A 114 -11.06 -6.23 -5.95
CA SER A 114 -9.70 -6.43 -6.45
C SER A 114 -9.28 -5.30 -7.40
N ILE A 115 -10.19 -4.82 -8.25
CA ILE A 115 -9.96 -3.66 -9.13
C ILE A 115 -9.74 -2.38 -8.30
N GLU A 116 -10.59 -2.15 -7.29
CA GLU A 116 -10.46 -1.00 -6.39
C GLU A 116 -9.13 -1.01 -5.62
N TYR A 117 -8.73 -2.18 -5.09
CA TYR A 117 -7.45 -2.35 -4.41
C TYR A 117 -6.27 -2.08 -5.33
N LYS A 118 -6.27 -2.64 -6.55
CA LYS A 118 -5.20 -2.43 -7.52
C LYS A 118 -4.98 -0.95 -7.79
N ALA A 119 -6.06 -0.19 -8.01
CA ALA A 119 -5.97 1.26 -8.22
C ALA A 119 -5.34 1.98 -7.03
N LYS A 120 -5.60 1.55 -5.78
CA LYS A 120 -4.95 2.14 -4.60
C LYS A 120 -3.46 1.86 -4.55
N PHE A 121 -3.00 0.69 -4.95
CA PHE A 121 -1.56 0.39 -4.93
C PHE A 121 -0.77 1.15 -6.02
N THR A 122 -1.40 1.57 -7.12
CA THR A 122 -0.75 2.33 -8.19
C THR A 122 -0.77 3.84 -7.95
N HIS A 123 -1.77 4.36 -7.25
CA HIS A 123 -1.84 5.78 -6.92
C HIS A 123 -0.86 6.15 -5.80
N THR A 124 -0.13 7.23 -6.03
CA THR A 124 0.90 7.79 -5.15
C THR A 124 0.53 9.23 -4.77
N GLY A 125 0.63 9.51 -3.48
CA GLY A 125 0.56 10.87 -2.95
C GLY A 125 1.96 11.39 -2.67
N ILE A 126 2.27 12.57 -3.18
CA ILE A 126 3.51 13.32 -2.94
C ILE A 126 3.15 14.56 -2.14
N VAL A 127 3.64 14.65 -0.91
CA VAL A 127 3.55 15.83 -0.06
C VAL A 127 4.79 16.67 -0.26
N LEU A 128 4.61 17.92 -0.69
CA LEU A 128 5.68 18.88 -0.89
C LEU A 128 6.11 19.57 0.42
N THR A 129 7.22 20.29 0.37
CA THR A 129 7.78 20.99 1.54
C THR A 129 6.88 22.07 2.13
N ASP A 130 6.09 22.75 1.30
CA ASP A 130 5.11 23.75 1.72
C ASP A 130 3.79 23.16 2.24
N GLY A 131 3.66 21.83 2.19
CA GLY A 131 2.48 21.09 2.60
C GLY A 131 1.48 20.81 1.48
N SER A 132 1.64 21.38 0.29
CA SER A 132 0.78 21.01 -0.85
C SER A 132 0.98 19.55 -1.25
N VAL A 133 -0.07 18.91 -1.73
CA VAL A 133 -0.08 17.48 -2.04
C VAL A 133 -0.47 17.28 -3.49
N ILE A 134 0.27 16.40 -4.16
CA ILE A 134 0.05 15.96 -5.53
C ILE A 134 -0.36 14.50 -5.47
N GLU A 135 -1.47 14.14 -6.10
CA GLU A 135 -1.87 12.74 -6.28
C GLU A 135 -1.82 12.33 -7.76
N GLY A 136 -1.31 11.12 -8.01
CA GLY A 136 -1.14 10.62 -9.37
C GLY A 136 -0.47 9.25 -9.46
N GLU A 137 -0.10 8.86 -10.68
CA GLU A 137 0.63 7.61 -10.95
C GLU A 137 2.09 7.91 -11.31
N VAL A 138 3.04 7.38 -10.53
CA VAL A 138 4.47 7.56 -10.79
C VAL A 138 4.85 6.82 -12.07
N ILE A 139 5.54 7.52 -12.98
CA ILE A 139 5.91 6.97 -14.27
C ILE A 139 7.18 6.16 -14.12
N GLY A 140 7.09 4.87 -14.46
CA GLY A 140 8.21 3.95 -14.43
C GLY A 140 8.90 3.92 -13.07
N LYS A 141 10.22 4.19 -13.06
CA LYS A 141 11.06 4.13 -11.86
C LYS A 141 11.65 5.48 -11.47
N THR A 142 11.03 6.57 -11.89
CA THR A 142 11.50 7.94 -11.62
C THR A 142 11.54 8.28 -10.13
N ASN A 143 10.85 7.53 -9.27
CA ASN A 143 11.08 7.61 -7.81
C ASN A 143 12.47 7.11 -7.36
N ARG A 144 13.31 6.59 -8.25
CA ARG A 144 14.70 6.20 -7.95
C ARG A 144 15.66 7.33 -8.28
N ILE A 145 16.78 7.38 -7.56
CA ILE A 145 17.88 8.30 -7.83
C ILE A 145 18.74 7.66 -8.93
N GLU A 146 18.86 8.33 -10.06
CA GLU A 146 19.72 7.88 -11.15
C GLU A 146 21.11 8.48 -10.99
N PHE A 147 22.09 7.62 -10.74
CA PHE A 147 23.47 8.01 -10.48
C PHE A 147 24.41 7.20 -11.37
N GLU A 148 25.28 7.88 -12.11
CA GLU A 148 26.33 7.27 -12.91
C GLU A 148 27.60 7.20 -12.09
N ALA A 149 28.02 5.99 -11.70
CA ALA A 149 29.17 5.78 -10.83
C ALA A 149 30.42 5.40 -11.64
N ASP A 150 31.55 5.98 -11.27
CA ASP A 150 32.88 5.64 -11.79
C ASP A 150 33.68 4.78 -10.78
N SER A 151 33.31 4.89 -9.50
CA SER A 151 34.03 4.26 -8.42
C SER A 151 33.13 3.99 -7.20
N VAL A 152 33.54 3.01 -6.41
CA VAL A 152 32.81 2.55 -5.23
C VAL A 152 33.75 2.50 -4.04
N THR A 153 33.44 3.26 -3.00
CA THR A 153 34.11 3.22 -1.72
C THR A 153 33.33 2.33 -0.75
N VAL A 154 33.99 1.30 -0.23
CA VAL A 154 33.42 0.34 0.73
C VAL A 154 34.09 0.47 2.09
N ASN A 155 33.31 0.32 3.16
CA ASN A 155 33.85 0.22 4.52
C ASN A 155 34.29 -1.22 4.83
N LEU A 156 35.56 -1.41 5.14
CA LEU A 156 36.16 -2.73 5.41
C LEU A 156 35.87 -3.24 6.83
N LEU A 157 35.49 -2.35 7.75
CA LEU A 157 35.16 -2.73 9.13
C LEU A 157 33.68 -3.11 9.31
N GLY A 158 32.81 -2.62 8.42
CA GLY A 158 31.37 -2.81 8.45
C GLY A 158 30.86 -4.21 8.12
N GLY A 159 29.54 -4.30 7.96
CA GLY A 159 28.86 -5.47 7.39
C GLY A 159 29.19 -5.63 5.91
N VAL A 160 28.70 -6.70 5.30
CA VAL A 160 28.97 -6.91 3.87
C VAL A 160 28.17 -5.90 3.04
N PRO A 161 28.81 -5.19 2.09
CA PRO A 161 28.14 -4.17 1.27
C PRO A 161 26.96 -4.70 0.44
N GLY A 162 25.77 -4.13 0.61
CA GLY A 162 24.56 -4.50 -0.12
C GLY A 162 24.57 -4.10 -1.60
N PHE A 163 25.38 -3.11 -2.01
CA PHE A 163 25.51 -2.70 -3.43
C PHE A 163 25.97 -3.84 -4.36
N VAL A 164 26.64 -4.86 -3.82
CA VAL A 164 27.09 -6.01 -4.61
C VAL A 164 25.90 -6.73 -5.25
N GLY A 165 24.76 -6.75 -4.56
CA GLY A 165 23.53 -7.34 -5.09
C GLY A 165 22.87 -6.53 -6.21
N SER A 166 22.96 -5.20 -6.16
CA SER A 166 22.39 -4.33 -7.21
C SER A 166 23.23 -4.33 -8.49
N VAL A 167 24.54 -4.47 -8.38
CA VAL A 167 25.46 -4.58 -9.53
C VAL A 167 25.36 -5.97 -10.19
N TYR A 168 25.33 -7.05 -9.39
CA TYR A 168 25.29 -8.42 -9.90
C TYR A 168 23.99 -8.79 -10.65
N LYS A 169 22.86 -8.15 -10.31
CA LYS A 169 21.57 -8.42 -10.99
C LYS A 169 21.56 -7.94 -12.45
N LYS A 170 22.33 -6.90 -12.76
CA LYS A 170 22.46 -6.32 -14.10
C LYS A 170 23.07 -7.29 -15.12
N GLU A 171 23.98 -8.17 -14.69
CA GLU A 171 24.65 -9.15 -15.58
C GLU A 171 23.75 -10.31 -16.05
N LYS A 172 22.66 -10.61 -15.33
CA LYS A 172 21.80 -11.77 -15.66
C LYS A 172 20.64 -11.44 -16.61
N GLU A 173 20.33 -10.16 -16.78
CA GLU A 173 19.13 -9.67 -17.47
C GLU A 173 19.43 -9.03 -18.84
N ASP A 174 20.64 -9.22 -19.40
CA ASP A 174 20.98 -8.85 -20.79
C ASP A 174 20.26 -9.71 -21.87
N GLY A 175 19.12 -10.31 -21.53
CA GLY A 175 18.21 -11.01 -22.46
C GLY A 175 16.76 -10.54 -22.40
N ASP A 176 16.36 -9.74 -21.41
CA ASP A 176 15.03 -9.13 -21.31
C ASP A 176 15.12 -8.01 -20.27
N HIS A 177 14.59 -6.82 -20.56
CA HIS A 177 14.74 -5.60 -19.76
C HIS A 177 14.37 -5.82 -18.29
N GLY A 178 15.38 -6.18 -17.51
CA GLY A 178 15.22 -6.70 -16.17
C GLY A 178 15.92 -5.80 -15.15
N GLU A 179 15.36 -5.82 -13.97
CA GLU A 179 15.32 -4.71 -13.05
C GLU A 179 16.31 -4.88 -11.90
N ALA A 180 17.19 -3.90 -11.70
CA ALA A 180 17.97 -3.74 -10.47
C ALA A 180 17.02 -3.39 -9.30
N HIS A 181 16.41 -4.42 -8.72
CA HIS A 181 15.65 -4.30 -7.48
C HIS A 181 16.62 -4.01 -6.35
N GLY A 182 16.55 -2.81 -5.78
CA GLY A 182 17.14 -2.46 -4.48
C GLY A 182 16.49 -3.18 -3.29
N GLY A 183 16.14 -4.46 -3.46
CA GLY A 183 15.82 -5.34 -2.35
C GLY A 183 17.10 -5.96 -1.84
N HIS A 184 17.20 -6.15 -0.52
CA HIS A 184 18.03 -7.19 0.07
C HIS A 184 17.57 -8.56 -0.41
N GLY A 185 17.64 -8.83 -1.71
CA GLY A 185 17.62 -10.20 -2.20
C GLY A 185 18.83 -10.88 -1.58
N GLU A 186 18.64 -12.05 -0.98
CA GLU A 186 19.73 -12.95 -0.62
C GLU A 186 20.50 -13.28 -1.90
N VAL A 187 21.46 -12.43 -2.23
CA VAL A 187 22.43 -12.72 -3.28
C VAL A 187 23.24 -13.88 -2.73
N GLU A 188 23.32 -14.98 -3.48
CA GLU A 188 24.27 -16.06 -3.20
C GLU A 188 25.68 -15.47 -3.29
N TRP A 189 26.18 -14.95 -2.17
CA TRP A 189 27.48 -14.31 -1.97
C TRP A 189 28.66 -15.13 -2.49
N GLU A 190 28.44 -16.41 -2.74
CA GLU A 190 29.44 -17.35 -3.26
C GLU A 190 29.76 -17.12 -4.75
N LYS A 191 28.90 -16.44 -5.51
CA LYS A 191 29.04 -16.29 -6.97
C LYS A 191 29.22 -14.84 -7.46
N ALA A 192 29.24 -13.85 -6.56
CA ALA A 192 29.39 -12.44 -6.95
C ALA A 192 30.81 -12.10 -7.44
N SER A 193 31.01 -12.14 -8.76
CA SER A 193 32.13 -11.52 -9.45
C SER A 193 31.82 -10.06 -9.78
N LEU A 194 32.84 -9.19 -9.73
CA LEU A 194 32.74 -7.80 -10.19
C LEU A 194 33.74 -7.59 -11.35
N PRO A 195 33.53 -8.24 -12.51
CA PRO A 195 34.41 -8.08 -13.65
C PRO A 195 34.46 -6.59 -14.05
N GLY A 196 35.66 -6.08 -14.30
CA GLY A 196 35.86 -4.67 -14.65
C GLY A 196 35.99 -3.70 -13.47
N PHE A 197 36.15 -4.15 -12.22
CA PHE A 197 36.57 -3.28 -11.11
C PHE A 197 38.03 -3.48 -10.75
N THR A 198 38.80 -2.39 -10.63
CA THR A 198 40.20 -2.41 -10.19
C THR A 198 40.34 -1.81 -8.80
N ASP A 199 41.15 -2.44 -7.95
CA ASP A 199 41.51 -1.87 -6.66
C ASP A 199 42.51 -0.71 -6.78
N ALA A 200 42.89 -0.11 -5.65
CA ALA A 200 43.85 1.00 -5.61
C ALA A 200 45.25 0.65 -6.18
N SER A 201 45.59 -0.64 -6.30
CA SER A 201 46.82 -1.12 -6.91
C SER A 201 46.71 -1.37 -8.42
N GLY A 202 45.52 -1.17 -8.99
CA GLY A 202 45.22 -1.43 -10.40
C GLY A 202 44.96 -2.92 -10.69
N GLN A 203 44.84 -3.76 -9.65
CA GLN A 203 44.56 -5.18 -9.81
C GLN A 203 43.05 -5.41 -9.95
N GLU A 204 42.66 -6.23 -10.92
CA GLU A 204 41.25 -6.57 -11.15
C GLU A 204 40.69 -7.42 -10.00
N VAL A 205 39.52 -7.02 -9.50
CA VAL A 205 38.81 -7.68 -8.41
C VAL A 205 37.94 -8.79 -8.98
N GLY A 206 38.53 -9.98 -9.19
CA GLY A 206 37.81 -11.13 -9.75
C GLY A 206 36.63 -11.60 -8.89
N ASN A 207 36.87 -11.98 -7.63
CA ASN A 207 35.81 -12.35 -6.68
C ASN A 207 35.78 -11.31 -5.53
N PHE A 208 34.70 -10.55 -5.45
CA PHE A 208 34.60 -9.44 -4.49
C PHE A 208 34.64 -9.92 -3.04
N LYS A 209 34.02 -11.07 -2.72
CA LYS A 209 33.99 -11.61 -1.36
C LYS A 209 35.39 -12.00 -0.87
N SER A 210 36.15 -12.73 -1.69
CA SER A 210 37.50 -13.15 -1.33
C SER A 210 38.43 -11.95 -1.15
N TRP A 211 38.35 -10.97 -2.06
CA TRP A 211 39.06 -9.71 -1.96
C TRP A 211 38.69 -8.92 -0.70
N PHE A 212 37.39 -8.70 -0.45
CA PHE A 212 36.90 -7.94 0.71
C PHE A 212 37.31 -8.58 2.03
N LEU A 213 37.23 -9.91 2.15
CA LEU A 213 37.67 -10.63 3.35
C LEU A 213 39.18 -10.54 3.56
N ALA A 214 39.97 -10.63 2.49
CA ALA A 214 41.41 -10.48 2.55
C ALA A 214 41.80 -9.05 3.01
N GLU A 215 41.19 -8.03 2.42
CA GLU A 215 41.49 -6.63 2.75
C GLU A 215 41.03 -6.27 4.18
N ARG A 216 39.86 -6.78 4.58
CA ARG A 216 39.38 -6.68 5.97
C ARG A 216 40.34 -7.34 6.97
N ALA A 217 40.89 -8.50 6.64
CA ALA A 217 41.86 -9.19 7.49
C ALA A 217 43.15 -8.37 7.65
N LYS A 218 43.66 -7.76 6.58
CA LYS A 218 44.82 -6.85 6.64
C LYS A 218 44.54 -5.68 7.58
N VAL A 219 43.43 -4.97 7.41
CA VAL A 219 43.05 -3.83 8.26
C VAL A 219 42.92 -4.24 9.73
N LYS A 220 42.24 -5.36 10.04
CA LYS A 220 42.10 -5.87 11.41
C LYS A 220 43.44 -6.22 12.04
N ASN A 221 44.35 -6.85 11.28
CA ASN A 221 45.68 -7.21 11.76
C ASN A 221 46.52 -5.97 12.09
N THR A 222 46.49 -4.96 11.23
CA THR A 222 47.20 -3.68 11.46
C THR A 222 46.62 -2.93 12.67
N LEU A 223 45.30 -2.89 12.83
CA LEU A 223 44.66 -2.30 14.01
C LEU A 223 45.03 -3.05 15.31
N ALA A 224 45.09 -4.39 15.26
CA ALA A 224 45.54 -5.20 16.40
C ALA A 224 47.02 -4.94 16.75
N ALA A 225 47.87 -4.77 15.74
CA ALA A 225 49.27 -4.41 15.91
C ALA A 225 49.42 -3.00 16.52
N ASN A 226 48.67 -2.02 16.01
CA ASN A 226 48.63 -0.66 16.58
C ASN A 226 48.18 -0.65 18.04
N LYS A 227 47.15 -1.45 18.39
CA LYS A 227 46.70 -1.58 19.78
C LYS A 227 47.79 -2.14 20.70
N ARG A 228 48.63 -3.06 20.21
CA ARG A 228 49.78 -3.59 20.95
C ARG A 228 50.92 -2.58 21.04
N ALA A 229 51.20 -1.84 19.96
CA ALA A 229 52.21 -0.79 19.91
C ALA A 229 51.88 0.34 20.89
N ALA A 230 50.63 0.82 20.90
CA ALA A 230 50.15 1.85 21.81
C ALA A 230 50.25 1.44 23.29
N ARG A 231 49.94 0.18 23.62
CA ARG A 231 50.14 -0.37 24.99
C ARG A 231 51.60 -0.35 25.45
N ASN A 232 52.53 -0.43 24.51
CA ASN A 232 53.96 -0.46 24.75
C ASN A 232 54.63 0.92 24.53
N GLY A 233 53.85 2.00 24.43
CA GLY A 233 54.36 3.36 24.23
C GLY A 233 55.03 3.62 22.89
N LYS A 234 54.76 2.79 21.87
CA LYS A 234 55.32 2.92 20.51
C LYS A 234 54.34 3.64 19.58
N GLU A 235 54.88 4.33 18.57
CA GLU A 235 54.09 5.01 17.54
C GLU A 235 53.20 4.03 16.76
N THR A 236 52.01 4.52 16.39
CA THR A 236 50.98 3.79 15.65
C THR A 236 50.89 4.28 14.21
N VAL A 237 50.57 3.37 13.29
CA VAL A 237 50.43 3.71 11.86
C VAL A 237 48.99 4.11 11.56
N LYS A 238 48.78 5.12 10.70
CA LYS A 238 47.44 5.46 10.20
C LYS A 238 46.89 4.29 9.38
N VAL A 239 45.67 3.84 9.69
CA VAL A 239 45.01 2.73 8.97
C VAL A 239 43.80 3.26 8.24
N GLU A 240 43.76 3.06 6.93
CA GLU A 240 42.56 3.30 6.13
C GLU A 240 41.58 2.15 6.34
N THR A 241 40.36 2.48 6.73
CA THR A 241 39.30 1.51 7.02
C THR A 241 38.30 1.39 5.87
N SER A 242 38.55 2.08 4.76
CA SER A 242 37.78 2.02 3.53
C SER A 242 38.70 1.63 2.37
N ALA A 243 38.11 1.04 1.33
CA ALA A 243 38.78 0.78 0.07
C ALA A 243 37.92 1.30 -1.08
N THR A 244 38.57 1.92 -2.07
CA THR A 244 37.90 2.41 -3.28
C THR A 244 38.23 1.50 -4.45
N LEU A 245 37.19 1.05 -5.14
CA LEU A 245 37.25 0.28 -6.37
C LEU A 245 36.87 1.18 -7.54
N LYS A 246 37.68 1.21 -8.60
CA LYS A 246 37.36 1.94 -9.84
C LYS A 246 36.73 1.00 -10.85
N ALA A 247 35.64 1.41 -11.46
CA ALA A 247 35.06 0.70 -12.59
C ALA A 247 35.84 1.02 -13.87
N LYS A 248 35.97 0.03 -14.74
CA LYS A 248 36.61 0.16 -16.05
C LYS A 248 35.78 1.02 -17.01
N GLU A 249 34.45 0.93 -16.89
CA GLU A 249 33.48 1.77 -17.59
C GLU A 249 32.46 2.29 -16.56
N PRO A 250 31.97 3.54 -16.71
CA PRO A 250 30.92 4.06 -15.85
C PRO A 250 29.66 3.20 -15.92
N PHE A 251 28.97 3.07 -14.79
CA PHE A 251 27.73 2.29 -14.73
C PHE A 251 26.62 3.07 -14.02
N THR A 252 25.43 3.04 -14.61
CA THR A 252 24.23 3.65 -14.02
C THR A 252 23.64 2.77 -12.94
N VAL A 253 23.32 3.38 -11.80
CA VAL A 253 22.61 2.80 -10.66
C VAL A 253 21.30 3.56 -10.44
N LEU A 254 20.21 2.80 -10.34
CA LEU A 254 18.91 3.31 -9.91
C LEU A 254 18.73 3.05 -8.41
N ALA A 255 19.24 3.98 -7.60
CA ALA A 255 19.24 3.86 -6.15
C ALA A 255 17.85 4.13 -5.56
N ASP A 256 17.47 3.32 -4.58
CA ASP A 256 16.24 3.52 -3.82
C ASP A 256 16.50 4.55 -2.71
N PRO A 257 15.72 5.64 -2.63
CA PRO A 257 15.88 6.66 -1.59
C PRO A 257 15.83 6.08 -0.16
N HIS A 258 15.10 4.99 0.06
CA HIS A 258 14.97 4.39 1.38
C HIS A 258 16.30 3.83 1.92
N PHE A 259 17.13 3.29 1.03
CA PHE A 259 18.43 2.72 1.37
C PHE A 259 19.59 3.72 1.22
N THR A 260 19.29 4.93 0.73
CA THR A 260 20.21 6.04 0.58
C THR A 260 20.24 6.86 1.88
N VAL A 261 21.44 7.25 2.32
CA VAL A 261 21.65 8.13 3.48
C VAL A 261 21.77 9.58 3.04
N ALA A 262 22.55 9.81 1.98
CA ALA A 262 22.79 11.13 1.41
C ALA A 262 23.20 10.97 -0.07
N HIS A 263 22.92 11.98 -0.87
CA HIS A 263 23.44 12.11 -2.22
C HIS A 263 23.79 13.57 -2.50
N GLY A 264 24.71 13.78 -3.43
CA GLY A 264 25.10 15.08 -3.96
C GLY A 264 25.40 14.97 -5.45
N ALA A 265 25.96 16.03 -6.03
CA ALA A 265 26.32 16.04 -7.45
C ALA A 265 27.29 14.91 -7.82
N ASP A 266 28.23 14.61 -6.93
CA ASP A 266 29.36 13.72 -7.25
C ASP A 266 29.43 12.45 -6.39
N SER A 267 28.53 12.28 -5.42
CA SER A 267 28.55 11.12 -4.53
C SER A 267 27.15 10.67 -4.09
N LEU A 268 27.02 9.38 -3.84
CA LEU A 268 25.80 8.71 -3.39
C LEU A 268 26.14 7.73 -2.27
N ALA A 269 25.70 8.00 -1.05
CA ALA A 269 26.00 7.23 0.15
C ALA A 269 24.80 6.38 0.60
N PHE A 270 25.05 5.12 0.90
CA PHE A 270 24.06 4.13 1.33
C PHE A 270 24.13 3.83 2.83
N ARG A 271 23.06 3.24 3.38
CA ARG A 271 22.94 2.90 4.81
C ARG A 271 23.92 1.83 5.28
N ASP A 272 24.46 1.04 4.36
CA ASP A 272 25.50 0.04 4.60
C ASP A 272 26.93 0.63 4.60
N VAL A 273 27.06 1.97 4.55
CA VAL A 273 28.33 2.70 4.54
C VAL A 273 29.11 2.51 3.25
N VAL A 274 28.42 2.18 2.16
CA VAL A 274 28.97 2.23 0.80
C VAL A 274 28.75 3.61 0.23
N THR A 275 29.74 4.13 -0.48
CA THR A 275 29.62 5.39 -1.22
C THR A 275 29.99 5.15 -2.66
N LEU A 276 29.09 5.50 -3.59
CA LEU A 276 29.43 5.62 -5.01
C LEU A 276 29.94 7.03 -5.25
N ASN A 277 31.00 7.16 -6.03
CA ASN A 277 31.42 8.44 -6.57
C ASN A 277 31.17 8.42 -8.07
N GLY A 278 30.92 9.60 -8.65
CA GLY A 278 30.54 9.72 -10.04
C GLY A 278 29.73 10.99 -10.27
N LYS A 279 28.58 10.87 -10.93
CA LYS A 279 27.72 12.01 -11.29
C LYS A 279 26.24 11.67 -11.10
N LEU A 280 25.51 12.59 -10.48
CA LEU A 280 24.05 12.56 -10.43
C LEU A 280 23.47 12.84 -11.82
N VAL A 281 22.67 11.90 -12.34
CA VAL A 281 22.06 11.98 -13.67
C VAL A 281 20.65 12.55 -13.56
N ASN A 282 19.82 11.96 -12.70
CA ASN A 282 18.44 12.39 -12.50
C ASN A 282 18.01 12.16 -11.04
N ASP A 283 17.33 13.17 -10.48
CA ASP A 283 16.76 13.15 -9.15
C ASP A 283 15.35 13.77 -9.12
N THR A 284 14.62 13.61 -10.22
CA THR A 284 13.24 14.07 -10.37
C THR A 284 12.29 12.88 -10.41
N VAL A 285 11.11 13.07 -9.84
CA VAL A 285 10.02 12.09 -9.86
C VAL A 285 8.99 12.54 -10.89
N SER A 286 8.79 11.76 -11.94
CA SER A 286 7.77 12.03 -12.96
C SER A 286 6.46 11.35 -12.58
N ILE A 287 5.36 12.10 -12.61
CA ILE A 287 4.04 11.63 -12.21
C ILE A 287 2.98 12.06 -13.22
N HIS A 288 2.07 11.14 -13.54
CA HIS A 288 0.80 11.49 -14.18
C HIS A 288 -0.06 12.19 -13.13
N LEU A 289 -0.20 13.50 -13.24
CA LEU A 289 -0.98 14.29 -12.30
C LEU A 289 -2.46 13.93 -12.45
N HIS A 290 -3.13 13.62 -11.35
CA HIS A 290 -4.59 13.41 -11.34
C HIS A 290 -5.28 14.50 -10.52
N GLU A 291 -4.82 14.71 -9.28
CA GLU A 291 -5.45 15.64 -8.33
C GLU A 291 -4.41 16.46 -7.56
N VAL A 292 -4.83 17.65 -7.10
CA VAL A 292 -4.05 18.51 -6.20
C VAL A 292 -4.84 18.75 -4.93
N ASP A 293 -4.18 18.56 -3.80
CA ASP A 293 -4.71 18.78 -2.45
C ASP A 293 -3.93 19.87 -1.70
N LEU A 294 -4.66 20.92 -1.29
CA LEU A 294 -4.16 22.06 -0.53
C LEU A 294 -4.74 22.15 0.89
N GLN A 295 -5.26 21.07 1.46
CA GLN A 295 -5.83 21.04 2.82
C GLN A 295 -4.78 21.39 3.88
N MET A 296 -3.52 21.02 3.65
CA MET A 296 -2.39 21.30 4.55
C MET A 296 -1.82 22.71 4.38
N VAL A 297 -2.12 23.38 3.26
CA VAL A 297 -1.68 24.75 3.02
C VAL A 297 -2.70 25.71 3.64
N PRO A 298 -2.28 26.75 4.40
CA PRO A 298 -3.16 27.79 4.88
C PRO A 298 -3.96 28.41 3.72
N PHE A 299 -5.26 28.64 3.93
CA PHE A 299 -6.19 29.04 2.86
C PHE A 299 -5.72 30.32 2.13
N GLU A 300 -5.09 31.23 2.87
CA GLU A 300 -4.54 32.50 2.39
C GLU A 300 -3.33 32.29 1.46
N ASN A 301 -2.53 31.25 1.72
CA ASN A 301 -1.29 30.96 1.01
C ASN A 301 -1.47 30.01 -0.17
N GLN A 302 -2.67 29.45 -0.35
CA GLN A 302 -2.94 28.45 -1.40
C GLN A 302 -2.59 28.94 -2.81
N LYS A 303 -2.70 30.25 -3.10
CA LYS A 303 -2.38 30.82 -4.43
C LYS A 303 -0.89 30.77 -4.79
N ASP A 304 -0.05 30.78 -3.77
CA ASP A 304 1.40 30.84 -3.88
C ASP A 304 2.05 29.48 -3.52
N ALA A 305 1.23 28.43 -3.43
CA ALA A 305 1.68 27.08 -3.15
C ALA A 305 2.65 26.56 -4.23
N GLN A 306 3.65 25.81 -3.78
CA GLN A 306 4.71 25.20 -4.58
C GLN A 306 4.16 24.31 -5.69
N VAL A 307 3.02 23.65 -5.49
CA VAL A 307 2.39 22.82 -6.53
C VAL A 307 2.13 23.61 -7.82
N TRP A 308 1.79 24.90 -7.74
CA TRP A 308 1.46 25.69 -8.93
C TRP A 308 2.66 25.98 -9.82
N THR A 309 3.87 26.06 -9.25
CA THR A 309 5.09 26.21 -10.06
C THR A 309 5.47 24.91 -10.76
N LEU A 310 5.15 23.76 -10.17
CA LEU A 310 5.40 22.43 -10.75
C LEU A 310 4.39 22.09 -11.85
N VAL A 311 3.11 22.43 -11.65
CA VAL A 311 2.06 22.21 -12.64
C VAL A 311 2.26 23.11 -13.87
N ASN A 312 2.77 24.33 -13.67
CA ASN A 312 3.10 25.29 -14.72
C ASN A 312 1.98 25.50 -15.77
N ASN A 313 0.73 25.52 -15.31
CA ASN A 313 -0.45 25.72 -16.15
C ASN A 313 -1.40 26.73 -15.48
N GLU A 314 -1.43 27.95 -16.02
CA GLU A 314 -2.25 29.05 -15.49
C GLU A 314 -3.76 28.83 -15.70
N ALA A 315 -4.16 28.14 -16.77
CA ALA A 315 -5.56 27.81 -17.01
C ALA A 315 -6.06 26.82 -15.95
N ALA A 316 -5.29 25.75 -15.70
CA ALA A 316 -5.61 24.74 -14.69
C ALA A 316 -5.61 25.33 -13.26
N LYS A 317 -4.65 26.23 -12.97
CA LYS A 317 -4.63 27.00 -11.72
C LYS A 317 -5.89 27.86 -11.56
N THR A 318 -6.29 28.57 -12.62
CA THR A 318 -7.48 29.43 -12.62
C THR A 318 -8.74 28.60 -12.38
N GLU A 319 -8.93 27.51 -13.13
CA GLU A 319 -10.06 26.58 -13.00
C GLU A 319 -10.17 26.04 -11.56
N TRP A 320 -9.04 25.60 -10.99
CA TRP A 320 -8.99 25.12 -9.61
C TRP A 320 -9.45 26.19 -8.62
N PHE A 321 -8.97 27.43 -8.76
CA PHE A 321 -9.39 28.53 -7.88
C PHE A 321 -10.84 28.94 -8.09
N GLU A 322 -11.37 28.86 -9.31
CA GLU A 322 -12.79 29.10 -9.59
C GLU A 322 -13.67 28.06 -8.89
N HIS A 323 -13.35 26.77 -9.03
CA HIS A 323 -14.03 25.69 -8.32
C HIS A 323 -13.95 25.85 -6.80
N ARG A 324 -12.76 26.18 -6.28
CA ARG A 324 -12.57 26.42 -4.83
C ARG A 324 -13.44 27.58 -4.35
N ASN A 325 -13.38 28.71 -5.05
CA ASN A 325 -14.11 29.90 -4.66
C ASN A 325 -15.63 29.67 -4.77
N HIS A 326 -16.08 28.95 -5.79
CA HIS A 326 -17.48 28.54 -5.92
C HIS A 326 -17.93 27.68 -4.73
N ALA A 327 -17.14 26.68 -4.31
CA ALA A 327 -17.44 25.86 -3.14
C ALA A 327 -17.49 26.69 -1.84
N ARG A 328 -16.54 27.62 -1.66
CA ARG A 328 -16.55 28.58 -0.54
C ARG A 328 -17.79 29.47 -0.57
N ASP A 329 -18.16 29.98 -1.74
CA ASP A 329 -19.29 30.91 -1.90
C ASP A 329 -20.64 30.23 -1.69
N HIS A 330 -20.70 28.90 -1.86
CA HIS A 330 -21.87 28.10 -1.49
C HIS A 330 -22.10 28.06 0.04
N ILE A 331 -21.03 28.00 0.83
CA ILE A 331 -21.13 27.95 2.31
C ILE A 331 -21.16 29.34 2.95
N LYS A 332 -20.59 30.35 2.31
CA LYS A 332 -20.44 31.71 2.86
C LYS A 332 -21.78 32.32 3.37
N PRO A 333 -22.92 32.24 2.66
CA PRO A 333 -24.18 32.81 3.13
C PRO A 333 -24.69 32.22 4.45
N TYR A 334 -24.35 30.95 4.74
CA TYR A 334 -24.75 30.30 6.00
C TYR A 334 -24.04 30.92 7.22
N TYR A 335 -22.78 31.32 7.04
CA TYR A 335 -21.94 31.92 8.08
C TYR A 335 -22.20 33.42 8.20
N ASP A 336 -22.31 34.13 7.07
CA ASP A 336 -22.63 35.56 7.02
C ASP A 336 -23.95 35.87 7.77
N LYS A 337 -25.01 35.07 7.55
CA LYS A 337 -26.31 35.23 8.22
C LYS A 337 -26.24 35.13 9.75
N ARG A 338 -25.17 34.52 10.28
CA ARG A 338 -24.94 34.35 11.72
C ARG A 338 -23.90 35.32 12.27
N GLY A 339 -23.33 36.20 11.44
CA GLY A 339 -22.22 37.06 11.82
C GLY A 339 -20.98 36.27 12.24
N LEU A 340 -20.78 35.09 11.66
CA LEU A 340 -19.65 34.22 11.96
C LEU A 340 -18.71 34.15 10.75
N ASP A 341 -17.41 34.03 11.01
CA ASP A 341 -16.45 33.66 9.98
C ASP A 341 -16.54 32.17 9.65
N ILE A 342 -16.17 31.80 8.42
CA ILE A 342 -16.09 30.40 8.01
C ILE A 342 -14.95 29.74 8.80
N PRO A 343 -15.22 28.65 9.55
CA PRO A 343 -14.17 27.96 10.30
C PRO A 343 -13.06 27.47 9.36
N ARG A 344 -11.79 27.60 9.78
CA ARG A 344 -10.63 27.14 9.01
C ARG A 344 -10.76 25.69 8.52
N LYS A 345 -11.28 24.80 9.37
CA LYS A 345 -11.55 23.39 9.02
C LYS A 345 -12.49 23.20 7.82
N LYS A 346 -13.39 24.16 7.55
CA LYS A 346 -14.30 24.14 6.39
C LYS A 346 -13.66 24.71 5.14
N LEU A 347 -12.75 25.67 5.29
CA LEU A 347 -11.95 26.20 4.18
C LEU A 347 -10.88 25.20 3.72
N GLN A 348 -10.39 24.37 4.63
CA GLN A 348 -9.45 23.28 4.37
C GLN A 348 -10.17 21.91 4.28
N ASP A 349 -11.45 21.89 3.93
CA ASP A 349 -12.17 20.64 3.64
C ASP A 349 -11.88 20.20 2.19
N ARG A 350 -12.04 18.91 1.89
CA ARG A 350 -11.75 18.36 0.55
C ARG A 350 -12.53 19.06 -0.56
N HIS A 351 -13.78 19.43 -0.31
CA HIS A 351 -14.63 20.07 -1.32
C HIS A 351 -14.08 21.41 -1.79
N VAL A 352 -13.28 22.05 -0.95
CA VAL A 352 -12.64 23.32 -1.22
C VAL A 352 -11.21 23.07 -1.70
N SER A 353 -10.47 22.18 -1.03
CA SER A 353 -9.01 22.05 -1.18
C SER A 353 -8.50 20.85 -2.01
N LEU A 354 -9.28 19.81 -2.28
CA LEU A 354 -8.87 18.67 -3.11
C LEU A 354 -9.66 18.72 -4.42
N GLN A 355 -8.98 18.89 -5.54
CA GLN A 355 -9.66 18.96 -6.84
C GLN A 355 -8.81 18.31 -7.93
N ALA A 356 -9.52 17.72 -8.90
CA ALA A 356 -8.91 17.24 -10.13
C ALA A 356 -8.32 18.41 -10.91
N VAL A 357 -7.14 18.19 -11.49
CA VAL A 357 -6.47 19.19 -12.33
C VAL A 357 -6.47 18.65 -13.75
N HIS A 358 -7.09 19.36 -14.68
CA HIS A 358 -7.07 19.01 -16.10
C HIS A 358 -5.94 19.79 -16.78
N LEU A 359 -4.97 19.08 -17.32
CA LEU A 359 -3.89 19.67 -18.12
C LEU A 359 -4.18 19.44 -19.60
N GLU A 360 -3.75 20.34 -20.48
CA GLU A 360 -4.04 20.26 -21.92
C GLU A 360 -3.55 18.92 -22.52
N GLY A 361 -4.49 18.10 -22.98
CA GLY A 361 -4.28 16.78 -23.57
C GLY A 361 -5.56 15.93 -23.49
N GLU A 362 -5.99 15.31 -24.59
CA GLU A 362 -7.19 14.45 -24.59
C GLU A 362 -6.93 13.14 -23.81
N GLY A 363 -7.50 13.01 -22.60
CA GLY A 363 -7.52 11.75 -21.84
C GLY A 363 -7.76 11.91 -20.33
N GLU A 364 -8.08 10.81 -19.62
CA GLU A 364 -8.29 10.74 -18.16
C GLU A 364 -7.01 11.01 -17.31
N HIS A 365 -5.87 11.34 -17.94
CA HIS A 365 -4.61 11.63 -17.27
C HIS A 365 -4.19 13.06 -17.55
N ALA A 366 -4.12 13.90 -16.52
CA ALA A 366 -3.46 15.19 -16.66
C ALA A 366 -1.96 14.93 -16.94
N GLY A 367 -1.36 15.77 -17.78
CA GLY A 367 -0.01 15.65 -18.28
C GLY A 367 1.05 15.28 -17.23
N VAL A 368 2.18 14.78 -17.75
CA VAL A 368 3.32 14.38 -16.92
C VAL A 368 3.95 15.63 -16.30
N ILE A 369 4.10 15.64 -14.97
CA ILE A 369 4.89 16.66 -14.27
C ILE A 369 6.13 16.03 -13.66
N GLU A 370 7.21 16.79 -13.62
CA GLU A 370 8.48 16.40 -13.00
C GLU A 370 8.63 17.14 -11.68
N VAL A 371 8.73 16.38 -10.58
CA VAL A 371 8.86 16.93 -9.23
C VAL A 371 10.30 16.73 -8.76
N PRO A 372 11.07 17.81 -8.53
CA PRO A 372 12.39 17.73 -7.92
C PRO A 372 12.33 17.06 -6.54
N ARG A 373 13.25 16.14 -6.22
CA ARG A 373 13.19 15.40 -4.95
C ARG A 373 13.37 16.29 -3.71
N ASP A 374 14.12 17.37 -3.81
CA ASP A 374 14.29 18.36 -2.74
C ASP A 374 12.98 19.10 -2.40
N ALA A 375 12.04 19.19 -3.34
CA ALA A 375 10.70 19.69 -3.12
C ALA A 375 9.78 18.68 -2.38
N ILE A 376 10.15 17.41 -2.31
CA ILE A 376 9.33 16.34 -1.74
C ILE A 376 9.64 16.17 -0.26
N ARG A 377 8.65 16.43 0.60
CA ARG A 377 8.71 16.12 2.03
C ARG A 377 8.45 14.64 2.29
N PHE A 378 7.46 14.08 1.59
CA PHE A 378 7.05 12.68 1.76
C PHE A 378 6.41 12.16 0.48
N ILE A 379 6.78 10.95 0.07
CA ILE A 379 6.16 10.25 -1.05
C ILE A 379 5.71 8.87 -0.59
N SER A 380 4.47 8.51 -0.91
CA SER A 380 3.96 7.19 -0.59
C SER A 380 2.81 6.77 -1.47
N ASN A 381 2.76 5.48 -1.79
CA ASN A 381 1.56 4.89 -2.35
C ASN A 381 0.47 4.77 -1.28
N HIS A 382 -0.77 4.57 -1.71
CA HIS A 382 -1.89 4.36 -0.80
C HIS A 382 -1.90 2.96 -0.15
N GLY A 383 -0.71 2.43 0.19
CA GLY A 383 -0.52 1.14 0.84
C GLY A 383 -0.64 1.20 2.37
N PRO A 384 -0.86 0.06 3.04
CA PRO A 384 -1.09 0.00 4.49
C PRO A 384 0.15 0.33 5.33
N ARG A 385 1.35 0.29 4.75
CA ARG A 385 2.60 0.49 5.49
C ARG A 385 2.85 1.93 5.91
N TYR A 386 2.31 2.89 5.15
CA TYR A 386 2.75 4.28 5.21
C TYR A 386 1.67 5.25 5.68
N ASN A 387 0.43 4.78 5.81
CA ASN A 387 -0.68 5.62 6.21
C ASN A 387 -1.69 4.79 7.01
N VAL A 388 -2.00 5.29 8.21
CA VAL A 388 -2.89 4.63 9.18
C VAL A 388 -4.31 4.45 8.63
N TYR A 389 -4.81 5.40 7.84
CA TYR A 389 -6.09 5.26 7.15
C TYR A 389 -6.09 4.03 6.22
N TYR A 390 -5.07 3.90 5.37
CA TYR A 390 -4.97 2.77 4.46
C TYR A 390 -4.73 1.46 5.22
N ALA A 391 -3.95 1.48 6.30
CA ALA A 391 -3.75 0.34 7.17
C ALA A 391 -5.09 -0.22 7.68
N ILE A 392 -5.89 0.63 8.35
CA ILE A 392 -7.16 0.18 8.92
C ILE A 392 -8.20 -0.11 7.84
N TYR A 393 -8.20 0.62 6.72
CA TYR A 393 -9.01 0.34 5.55
C TYR A 393 -8.75 -1.09 5.05
N PHE A 394 -7.50 -1.43 4.71
CA PHE A 394 -7.14 -2.75 4.20
C PHE A 394 -7.37 -3.86 5.22
N THR A 395 -7.15 -3.60 6.52
CA THR A 395 -7.46 -4.58 7.57
C THR A 395 -8.95 -4.89 7.60
N MET A 396 -9.82 -3.88 7.68
CA MET A 396 -11.27 -4.11 7.79
C MET A 396 -11.87 -4.70 6.51
N THR A 397 -11.55 -4.10 5.36
CA THR A 397 -12.07 -4.54 4.06
C THR A 397 -11.46 -5.88 3.63
N GLY A 398 -10.18 -6.12 3.92
CA GLY A 398 -9.51 -7.38 3.63
C GLY A 398 -10.01 -8.52 4.50
N LEU A 399 -10.18 -8.28 5.80
CA LEU A 399 -10.79 -9.26 6.70
C LEU A 399 -12.21 -9.59 6.26
N HIS A 400 -13.03 -8.59 5.91
CA HIS A 400 -14.36 -8.84 5.37
C HIS A 400 -14.31 -9.65 4.06
N GLY A 401 -13.40 -9.32 3.13
CA GLY A 401 -13.20 -10.09 1.90
C GLY A 401 -12.82 -11.56 2.15
N LEU A 402 -12.00 -11.83 3.17
CA LEU A 402 -11.69 -13.20 3.61
C LEU A 402 -12.93 -13.94 4.13
N HIS A 403 -13.83 -13.25 4.85
CA HIS A 403 -15.09 -13.83 5.30
C HIS A 403 -16.04 -14.12 4.13
N VAL A 404 -16.16 -13.22 3.16
CA VAL A 404 -16.93 -13.45 1.92
C VAL A 404 -16.39 -14.67 1.18
N LEU A 405 -15.06 -14.76 1.00
CA LEU A 405 -14.43 -15.90 0.35
C LEU A 405 -14.67 -17.21 1.12
N GLY A 406 -14.46 -17.21 2.44
CA GLY A 406 -14.71 -18.36 3.30
C GLY A 406 -16.15 -18.85 3.26
N GLY A 407 -17.11 -17.92 3.36
CA GLY A 407 -18.54 -18.22 3.22
C GLY A 407 -18.88 -18.80 1.85
N ALA A 408 -18.32 -18.22 0.78
CA ALA A 408 -18.60 -18.63 -0.58
C ALA A 408 -18.07 -20.05 -0.83
N LEU A 409 -16.89 -20.38 -0.28
CA LEU A 409 -16.33 -21.73 -0.35
C LEU A 409 -17.22 -22.75 0.38
N VAL A 410 -17.72 -22.41 1.57
CA VAL A 410 -18.64 -23.29 2.33
C VAL A 410 -19.96 -23.51 1.59
N LEU A 411 -20.56 -22.44 1.03
CA LEU A 411 -21.79 -22.52 0.27
C LEU A 411 -21.61 -23.28 -1.06
N ALA A 412 -20.50 -23.05 -1.76
CA ALA A 412 -20.13 -23.79 -2.96
C ALA A 412 -19.93 -25.28 -2.64
N TYR A 413 -19.27 -25.60 -1.53
CA TYR A 413 -19.12 -26.98 -1.07
C TYR A 413 -20.49 -27.66 -0.88
N MET A 414 -21.45 -26.97 -0.26
CA MET A 414 -22.82 -27.48 -0.11
C MET A 414 -23.52 -27.66 -1.46
N MET A 415 -23.30 -26.77 -2.43
CA MET A 415 -23.86 -26.88 -3.78
C MET A 415 -23.33 -28.09 -4.57
N PHE A 416 -22.01 -28.33 -4.54
CA PHE A 416 -21.37 -29.36 -5.35
C PHE A 416 -21.38 -30.74 -4.69
N PHE A 417 -21.16 -30.81 -3.38
CA PHE A 417 -21.00 -32.07 -2.65
C PHE A 417 -22.21 -32.44 -1.79
N GLY A 418 -23.17 -31.54 -1.61
CA GLY A 418 -24.35 -31.75 -0.76
C GLY A 418 -25.36 -32.78 -1.29
N LYS A 419 -25.28 -33.20 -2.57
CA LYS A 419 -26.29 -34.07 -3.21
C LYS A 419 -26.48 -35.41 -2.48
N LYS A 420 -25.38 -36.04 -2.02
CA LYS A 420 -25.47 -37.32 -1.29
C LYS A 420 -26.22 -37.15 0.04
N LEU A 421 -25.92 -36.08 0.77
CA LEU A 421 -26.60 -35.77 2.03
C LEU A 421 -28.05 -35.39 1.80
N TYR A 422 -28.33 -34.59 0.77
CA TYR A 422 -29.68 -34.26 0.36
C TYR A 422 -30.51 -35.52 0.11
N LEU A 423 -30.03 -36.49 -0.67
CA LEU A 423 -30.81 -37.71 -0.94
C LEU A 423 -31.04 -38.58 0.30
N LYS A 424 -30.09 -38.60 1.24
CA LYS A 424 -30.19 -39.41 2.48
C LYS A 424 -31.05 -38.73 3.55
N ASN A 425 -30.86 -37.43 3.76
CA ASN A 425 -31.54 -36.64 4.78
C ASN A 425 -31.69 -35.18 4.31
N PRO A 426 -32.74 -34.88 3.53
CA PRO A 426 -32.99 -33.54 3.00
C PRO A 426 -33.10 -32.45 4.08
N GLU A 427 -33.64 -32.80 5.26
CA GLU A 427 -33.82 -31.86 6.37
C GLU A 427 -32.47 -31.46 6.98
N HIS A 428 -31.58 -32.42 7.16
CA HIS A 428 -30.21 -32.13 7.59
C HIS A 428 -29.49 -31.23 6.56
N MET A 429 -29.66 -31.48 5.26
CA MET A 429 -29.08 -30.61 4.24
C MET A 429 -29.63 -29.19 4.32
N ALA A 430 -30.94 -29.03 4.48
CA ALA A 430 -31.56 -27.72 4.62
C ALA A 430 -31.06 -26.98 5.88
N ASN A 431 -30.90 -27.67 7.01
CA ASN A 431 -30.37 -27.07 8.24
C ASN A 431 -28.90 -26.65 8.08
N ARG A 432 -28.09 -27.38 7.31
CA ARG A 432 -26.71 -26.96 7.01
C ARG A 432 -26.67 -25.69 6.17
N VAL A 433 -27.52 -25.60 5.15
CA VAL A 433 -27.64 -24.38 4.33
C VAL A 433 -28.20 -23.21 5.13
N GLU A 434 -29.12 -23.46 6.07
CA GLU A 434 -29.58 -22.43 7.01
C GLU A 434 -28.42 -21.87 7.84
N VAL A 435 -27.60 -22.74 8.43
CA VAL A 435 -26.42 -22.32 9.22
C VAL A 435 -25.41 -21.56 8.37
N GLY A 436 -25.09 -22.06 7.18
CA GLY A 436 -24.22 -21.34 6.22
C GLY A 436 -24.82 -20.01 5.78
N GLY A 437 -26.14 -19.95 5.63
CA GLY A 437 -26.88 -18.74 5.29
C GLY A 437 -26.89 -17.71 6.40
N LEU A 438 -27.02 -18.12 7.68
CA LEU A 438 -26.90 -17.21 8.83
C LEU A 438 -25.53 -16.52 8.86
N PHE A 439 -24.46 -17.27 8.57
CA PHE A 439 -23.13 -16.69 8.39
C PHE A 439 -23.10 -15.69 7.24
N TRP A 440 -23.64 -16.07 6.08
CA TRP A 440 -23.68 -15.21 4.89
C TRP A 440 -24.41 -13.88 5.15
N HIS A 441 -25.59 -13.94 5.78
CA HIS A 441 -26.36 -12.75 6.16
C HIS A 441 -25.59 -11.84 7.12
N PHE A 442 -24.84 -12.42 8.05
CA PHE A 442 -23.98 -11.64 8.94
C PHE A 442 -22.86 -10.93 8.18
N VAL A 443 -22.20 -11.62 7.23
CA VAL A 443 -21.17 -11.01 6.37
C VAL A 443 -21.76 -9.82 5.62
N ASP A 444 -22.96 -9.96 5.04
CA ASP A 444 -23.65 -8.87 4.36
C ASP A 444 -23.97 -7.70 5.31
N LEU A 445 -24.40 -7.99 6.55
CA LEU A 445 -24.65 -6.98 7.57
C LEU A 445 -23.38 -6.20 7.91
N VAL A 446 -22.23 -6.86 8.07
CA VAL A 446 -20.95 -6.18 8.32
C VAL A 446 -20.65 -5.19 7.19
N TRP A 447 -20.91 -5.56 5.94
CA TRP A 447 -20.72 -4.67 4.79
C TRP A 447 -21.62 -3.43 4.83
N ILE A 448 -22.88 -3.58 5.25
CA ILE A 448 -23.84 -2.47 5.38
C ILE A 448 -23.33 -1.40 6.38
N PHE A 449 -22.55 -1.76 7.38
CA PHE A 449 -21.89 -0.79 8.27
C PHE A 449 -20.54 -0.31 7.74
N LEU A 450 -19.75 -1.21 7.16
CA LEU A 450 -18.42 -0.89 6.66
C LEU A 450 -18.48 0.09 5.48
N PHE A 451 -19.46 -0.04 4.58
CA PHE A 451 -19.62 0.85 3.42
C PHE A 451 -19.84 2.31 3.87
N PRO A 452 -20.84 2.69 4.68
CA PRO A 452 -21.03 4.07 5.10
C PRO A 452 -19.82 4.63 5.85
N ILE A 453 -19.25 3.86 6.78
CA ILE A 453 -18.13 4.28 7.63
C ILE A 453 -16.87 4.63 6.82
N MET A 454 -16.62 3.92 5.71
CA MET A 454 -15.41 4.08 4.90
C MET A 454 -15.60 4.87 3.61
N TYR A 455 -16.81 4.89 3.05
CA TYR A 455 -17.11 5.51 1.75
C TYR A 455 -17.82 6.85 1.87
N LEU A 456 -18.68 7.02 2.88
CA LEU A 456 -19.53 8.21 3.01
C LEU A 456 -19.00 9.18 4.04
N PHE A 457 -18.51 8.63 5.14
CA PHE A 457 -17.71 9.35 6.09
C PHE A 457 -16.27 9.15 5.62
#